data_AF-A0A317LNV0-F1
#
_entry.id   AF-A0A317LNV0-F1
#
_cell.length_a   1.000
_cell.length_b   1.000
_cell.length_c   1.000
_cell.angle_alpha   90.00
_cell.angle_beta   90.00
_cell.angle_gamma   90.00
#
_symmetry.space_group_name_H-M   'P 1'
#
loop_
_entity.id
_entity.type
_entity.pdbx_description
1 polymer ?
#
loop_
_entity_poly.entity_id
_entity_poly.type
_entity_poly.pdbx_seq_one_letter_code
_entity_poly.pdbx_strand_id
1 'polypeptide(L)'
;MMALLRSRKLLYVLVGLVVVGLVVSGAIGLFQSFNSPPVATPGDGQGQQGPGQQGEQGTPPPDVGALDSPPSGFTYVDQDEAHCSQGQCFRLIVIAGEEGEELDGEPEEAVRAVYEHLVSHGWRQEIPPGAESEEDVELIDTVLTDDTTLVADSTASEPGALPVLMLGNAGNPAD
;
A
#
# COMPACT_ATOMS: atom_id res chain seq x y z
N MET A 1 -19.71 -25.70 53.50
CA MET A 1 -18.95 -25.58 52.24
C MET A 1 -19.68 -24.56 51.38
N MET A 2 -19.11 -23.38 51.12
CA MET A 2 -19.51 -22.35 50.12
C MET A 2 -18.99 -20.98 50.62
N ALA A 3 -17.67 -20.84 50.76
CA ALA A 3 -17.05 -19.64 51.37
C ALA A 3 -15.95 -19.03 50.50
N LEU A 4 -16.09 -19.11 49.17
CA LEU A 4 -15.07 -18.63 48.22
C LEU A 4 -15.59 -17.54 47.26
N LEU A 5 -16.65 -16.81 47.62
CA LEU A 5 -17.25 -15.77 46.76
C LEU A 5 -17.15 -14.35 47.35
N ARG A 6 -16.09 -14.02 48.10
CA ARG A 6 -15.94 -12.66 48.66
C ARG A 6 -14.53 -12.09 48.65
N SER A 7 -13.62 -12.65 47.87
CA SER A 7 -12.29 -12.06 47.68
C SER A 7 -12.16 -11.53 46.27
N ARG A 8 -12.25 -10.19 46.13
CA ARG A 8 -12.00 -9.49 44.86
C ARG A 8 -10.66 -9.89 44.23
N LYS A 9 -9.66 -10.21 45.08
CA LYS A 9 -8.35 -10.69 44.64
C LYS A 9 -8.40 -12.04 43.91
N LEU A 10 -9.25 -12.98 44.35
CA LEU A 10 -9.39 -14.28 43.66
C LEU A 10 -10.06 -14.12 42.29
N LEU A 11 -11.00 -13.18 42.16
CA LEU A 11 -11.64 -12.85 40.89
C LEU A 11 -10.62 -12.29 39.88
N TYR A 12 -9.75 -11.37 40.30
CA TYR A 12 -8.70 -10.84 39.42
C TYR A 12 -7.69 -11.90 38.99
N VAL A 13 -7.32 -12.83 39.89
CA VAL A 13 -6.43 -13.95 39.55
C VAL A 13 -7.08 -14.89 38.54
N LEU A 14 -8.37 -15.19 38.71
CA LEU A 14 -9.10 -16.08 37.80
C LEU A 14 -9.29 -15.42 36.42
N VAL A 15 -9.62 -14.12 36.37
CA VAL A 15 -9.69 -13.36 35.11
C VAL A 15 -8.32 -13.32 34.43
N GLY A 16 -7.23 -13.07 35.18
CA GLY A 16 -5.88 -13.09 34.63
C GLY A 16 -5.51 -14.44 34.02
N LEU A 17 -5.84 -15.55 34.69
CA LEU A 17 -5.61 -16.90 34.15
C LEU A 17 -6.43 -17.18 32.89
N VAL A 18 -7.69 -16.73 32.83
CA VAL A 18 -8.55 -16.89 31.65
C VAL A 18 -8.01 -16.09 30.46
N VAL A 19 -7.57 -14.85 30.69
CA VAL A 19 -7.00 -14.01 29.64
C VAL A 19 -5.69 -14.60 29.11
N VAL A 20 -4.79 -15.05 30.00
CA VAL A 20 -3.54 -15.72 29.58
C VAL A 20 -3.84 -17.03 28.84
N GLY A 21 -4.82 -17.81 29.29
CA GLY A 21 -5.26 -19.02 28.58
C GLY A 21 -5.78 -18.73 27.17
N LEU A 22 -6.61 -17.70 27.01
CA LEU A 22 -7.14 -17.29 25.70
C LEU A 22 -6.05 -16.81 24.74
N VAL A 23 -5.09 -16.02 25.22
CA VAL A 23 -3.97 -15.52 24.38
C VAL A 23 -3.07 -16.66 23.90
N VAL A 24 -2.77 -17.64 24.77
CA VAL A 24 -1.95 -18.80 24.38
C VAL A 24 -2.69 -19.74 23.43
N SER A 25 -4.01 -19.94 23.60
CA SER A 25 -4.81 -20.74 22.65
C SER A 25 -4.99 -20.06 21.29
N GLY A 26 -5.03 -18.72 21.23
CA GLY A 26 -5.07 -17.98 19.97
C GLY A 26 -3.78 -18.12 19.15
N ALA A 27 -2.62 -18.17 19.81
CA ALA A 27 -1.33 -18.29 19.14
C ALA A 27 -1.09 -19.66 18.49
N ILE A 28 -1.61 -20.75 19.06
CA ILE A 28 -1.39 -22.12 18.53
C ILE A 28 -2.30 -22.43 17.33
N GLY A 29 -3.48 -21.80 17.22
CA GLY A 29 -4.40 -21.99 16.09
C GLY A 29 -3.88 -21.45 14.75
N LEU A 30 -3.08 -20.38 14.79
CA LEU A 30 -2.52 -19.73 13.58
C LEU A 30 -1.40 -20.55 12.92
N PHE A 31 -0.71 -21.42 13.65
CA PHE A 31 0.32 -22.28 13.07
C PHE A 31 -0.23 -23.58 12.47
N GLN A 32 -1.45 -24.02 12.82
CA GLN A 32 -2.10 -25.19 12.20
C GLN A 32 -2.81 -24.88 10.88
N SER A 33 -3.15 -23.62 10.58
CA SER A 33 -3.71 -23.24 9.28
C SER A 33 -2.68 -23.24 8.15
N PHE A 34 -1.39 -23.13 8.45
CA PHE A 34 -0.32 -23.15 7.45
C PHE A 34 0.23 -24.55 7.13
N ASN A 35 -0.15 -25.58 7.88
CA ASN A 35 0.44 -26.91 7.73
C ASN A 35 -0.59 -28.06 7.69
N SER A 36 -1.83 -27.76 7.30
CA SER A 36 -2.83 -28.81 7.06
C SER A 36 -2.61 -29.41 5.66
N PRO A 37 -2.12 -30.65 5.52
CA PRO A 37 -2.13 -31.33 4.24
C PRO A 37 -3.59 -31.50 3.77
N PRO A 38 -3.91 -31.27 2.49
CA PRO A 38 -5.27 -31.43 2.00
C PRO A 38 -5.72 -32.88 2.21
N VAL A 39 -6.89 -33.03 2.82
CA VAL A 39 -7.58 -34.32 2.96
C VAL A 39 -7.84 -34.87 1.57
N ALA A 40 -7.08 -35.90 1.21
CA ALA A 40 -7.25 -36.65 -0.02
C ALA A 40 -8.65 -37.29 -0.03
N THR A 41 -9.49 -36.83 -0.96
CA THR A 41 -10.70 -37.58 -1.34
C THR A 41 -10.25 -38.65 -2.33
N PRO A 42 -10.58 -39.95 -2.14
CA PRO A 42 -10.11 -40.99 -3.03
C PRO A 42 -10.93 -40.97 -4.32
N GLY A 43 -10.29 -40.58 -5.41
CA GLY A 43 -10.82 -40.63 -6.76
C GLY A 43 -9.66 -40.58 -7.74
N ASP A 44 -9.20 -41.76 -8.15
CA ASP A 44 -8.09 -41.99 -9.08
C ASP A 44 -8.20 -41.19 -10.38
N GLY A 45 -7.10 -40.51 -10.73
CA GLY A 45 -6.91 -39.85 -12.00
C GLY A 45 -5.58 -39.10 -12.06
N GLN A 46 -4.48 -39.81 -12.25
CA GLN A 46 -3.16 -39.22 -12.53
C GLN A 46 -3.23 -38.30 -13.75
N GLY A 47 -3.18 -37.00 -13.48
CA GLY A 47 -3.04 -35.93 -14.47
C GLY A 47 -2.33 -34.76 -13.80
N GLN A 48 -1.09 -34.54 -14.23
CA GLN A 48 -0.18 -33.48 -13.81
C GLN A 48 -0.86 -32.10 -13.72
N GLN A 49 -1.13 -31.62 -12.50
CA GLN A 49 -1.60 -30.24 -12.29
C GLN A 49 -0.39 -29.31 -12.13
N GLY A 50 -0.21 -28.45 -13.13
CA GLY A 50 0.69 -27.30 -13.13
C GLY A 50 0.28 -26.23 -12.11
N PRO A 51 1.04 -25.13 -12.05
CA PRO A 51 1.06 -24.19 -10.93
C PRO A 51 -0.32 -23.59 -10.64
N GLY A 52 -0.57 -23.38 -9.35
CA GLY A 52 -1.84 -22.94 -8.79
C GLY A 52 -2.43 -21.73 -9.50
N GLN A 53 -3.76 -21.77 -9.62
CA GLN A 53 -4.60 -20.64 -9.98
C GLN A 53 -4.32 -19.48 -9.01
N GLN A 54 -3.53 -18.52 -9.47
CA GLN A 54 -3.53 -17.16 -8.95
C GLN A 54 -4.90 -16.58 -9.31
N GLY A 55 -5.75 -16.32 -8.31
CA GLY A 55 -6.86 -15.39 -8.50
C GLY A 55 -6.28 -14.10 -9.05
N GLU A 56 -6.90 -13.55 -10.10
CA GLU A 56 -6.45 -12.40 -10.90
C GLU A 56 -5.64 -11.38 -10.08
N GLN A 57 -4.33 -11.58 -9.99
CA GLN A 57 -3.41 -10.58 -9.48
C GLN A 57 -3.39 -9.52 -10.56
N GLY A 58 -3.95 -8.35 -10.26
CA GLY A 58 -3.90 -7.21 -11.17
C GLY A 58 -2.47 -6.97 -11.65
N THR A 59 -2.34 -6.38 -12.83
CA THR A 59 -1.01 -6.05 -13.40
C THR A 59 -0.17 -5.33 -12.34
N PRO A 60 1.08 -5.77 -12.09
CA PRO A 60 1.93 -5.14 -11.10
C PRO A 60 2.08 -3.65 -11.42
N PRO A 61 2.18 -2.78 -10.40
CA PRO A 61 2.35 -1.35 -10.62
C PRO A 61 3.71 -1.08 -11.28
N PRO A 62 3.85 0.02 -12.01
CA PRO A 62 5.12 0.40 -12.59
C PRO A 62 6.17 0.64 -11.49
N ASP A 63 7.43 0.38 -11.83
CA ASP A 63 8.56 0.67 -10.95
C ASP A 63 8.89 2.17 -10.98
N VAL A 64 9.67 2.64 -10.00
CA VAL A 64 10.07 4.06 -9.88
C VAL A 64 10.72 4.63 -11.14
N GLY A 65 11.37 3.80 -11.94
CA GLY A 65 11.98 4.21 -13.22
C GLY A 65 10.98 4.69 -14.27
N ALA A 66 9.67 4.46 -14.09
CA ALA A 66 8.62 5.03 -14.95
C ALA A 66 8.45 6.55 -14.76
N LEU A 67 8.91 7.13 -13.64
CA LEU A 67 8.87 8.58 -13.39
C LEU A 67 9.98 9.37 -14.09
N ASP A 68 10.76 8.73 -14.96
CA ASP A 68 12.01 9.26 -15.47
C ASP A 68 12.98 9.69 -14.34
N SER A 69 13.83 10.68 -14.61
CA SER A 69 14.77 11.20 -13.63
C SER A 69 14.08 12.20 -12.71
N PRO A 70 14.44 12.26 -11.41
CA PRO A 70 13.92 13.30 -10.52
C PRO A 70 14.45 14.69 -10.92
N PRO A 71 13.72 15.77 -10.58
CA PRO A 71 14.24 17.12 -10.67
C PRO A 71 15.50 17.30 -9.81
N SER A 72 16.33 18.29 -10.14
CA SER A 72 17.54 18.62 -9.37
C SER A 72 17.21 18.89 -7.90
N GLY A 73 18.03 18.38 -6.98
CA GLY A 73 17.80 18.53 -5.54
C GLY A 73 17.01 17.38 -4.91
N PHE A 74 16.50 16.45 -5.72
CA PHE A 74 15.62 15.37 -5.26
C PHE A 74 16.10 13.99 -5.74
N THR A 75 15.72 12.96 -4.99
CA THR A 75 15.78 11.57 -5.43
C THR A 75 14.46 10.87 -5.19
N TYR A 76 14.18 9.84 -5.98
CA TYR A 76 13.09 8.92 -5.72
C TYR A 76 13.60 7.71 -4.93
N VAL A 77 12.88 7.37 -3.86
CA VAL A 77 13.14 6.17 -3.06
C VAL A 77 11.93 5.27 -3.16
N ASP A 78 12.13 4.11 -3.78
CA ASP A 78 11.12 3.05 -3.85
C ASP A 78 11.03 2.33 -2.51
N GLN A 79 9.82 2.21 -1.96
CA GLN A 79 9.58 1.51 -0.69
C GLN A 79 9.44 -0.02 -0.87
N ASP A 80 9.77 -0.54 -2.06
CA ASP A 80 9.96 -1.95 -2.42
C ASP A 80 8.72 -2.87 -2.23
N GLU A 81 7.55 -2.32 -1.96
CA GLU A 81 6.31 -3.08 -1.78
C GLU A 81 5.19 -2.58 -2.71
N ALA A 82 4.74 -3.46 -3.61
CA ALA A 82 3.53 -3.25 -4.39
C ALA A 82 2.31 -3.56 -3.50
N HIS A 83 1.42 -2.60 -3.35
CA HIS A 83 0.18 -2.72 -2.60
C HIS A 83 -0.98 -3.00 -3.55
N CYS A 84 -1.47 -4.24 -3.53
CA CYS A 84 -2.61 -4.67 -4.34
C CYS A 84 -3.86 -4.86 -3.47
N SER A 85 -4.95 -4.18 -3.82
CA SER A 85 -6.24 -4.30 -3.16
C SER A 85 -7.36 -4.22 -4.19
N GLN A 86 -8.32 -5.16 -4.13
CA GLN A 86 -9.53 -5.15 -4.97
C GLN A 86 -9.25 -5.06 -6.49
N GLY A 87 -8.15 -5.65 -6.97
CA GLY A 87 -7.77 -5.63 -8.38
C GLY A 87 -7.02 -4.36 -8.82
N GLN A 88 -6.78 -3.41 -7.92
CA GLN A 88 -5.92 -2.26 -8.14
C GLN A 88 -4.59 -2.47 -7.44
N CYS A 89 -3.49 -2.17 -8.12
CA CYS A 89 -2.15 -2.24 -7.55
C CYS A 89 -1.47 -0.88 -7.66
N PHE A 90 -0.79 -0.47 -6.58
CA PHE A 90 -0.01 0.74 -6.54
C PHE A 90 1.31 0.54 -5.80
N ARG A 91 2.26 1.43 -6.01
CA ARG A 91 3.56 1.48 -5.34
C ARG A 91 3.74 2.85 -4.71
N LEU A 92 4.38 2.90 -3.53
CA LEU A 92 4.68 4.15 -2.85
C LEU A 92 6.14 4.55 -3.09
N ILE A 93 6.31 5.78 -3.57
CA ILE A 93 7.62 6.38 -3.87
C ILE A 93 7.80 7.58 -2.96
N VAL A 94 8.83 7.54 -2.11
CA VAL A 94 9.20 8.69 -1.28
C VAL A 94 10.05 9.64 -2.10
N ILE A 95 9.74 10.94 -2.03
CA ILE A 95 10.62 12.00 -2.52
C ILE A 95 11.58 12.33 -1.38
N ALA A 96 12.87 12.22 -1.62
CA ALA A 96 13.92 12.56 -0.66
C ALA A 96 14.85 13.63 -1.25
N GLY A 97 15.73 14.20 -0.43
CA GLY A 97 16.77 15.12 -0.88
C GLY A 97 17.81 14.42 -1.77
N GLU A 98 18.78 15.18 -2.28
CA GLU A 98 19.93 14.63 -3.01
C GLU A 98 20.56 13.45 -2.24
N GLU A 99 21.03 12.40 -2.94
CA GLU A 99 21.64 11.23 -2.29
C GLU A 99 20.76 10.47 -1.25
N GLY A 100 19.46 10.79 -1.16
CA GLY A 100 18.52 10.13 -0.24
C GLY A 100 18.52 10.68 1.18
N GLU A 101 19.06 11.89 1.38
CA GLU A 101 18.99 12.58 2.67
C GLU A 101 17.60 13.18 2.95
N GLU A 102 17.43 13.67 4.18
CA GLU A 102 16.20 14.34 4.60
C GLU A 102 15.94 15.58 3.73
N LEU A 103 14.67 15.86 3.45
CA LEU A 103 14.30 16.99 2.62
C LEU A 103 14.51 18.31 3.35
N ASP A 104 15.15 19.24 2.65
CA ASP A 104 15.23 20.64 3.03
C ASP A 104 13.97 21.39 2.54
N GLY A 105 12.88 21.39 3.31
CA GLY A 105 11.70 22.21 2.97
C GLY A 105 10.35 21.61 3.38
N GLU A 106 9.29 22.19 2.84
CA GLU A 106 7.92 21.69 3.02
C GLU A 106 7.64 20.53 2.04
N PRO A 107 7.01 19.43 2.47
CA PRO A 107 6.69 18.28 1.62
C PRO A 107 5.90 18.66 0.36
N GLU A 108 4.96 19.60 0.48
CA GLU A 108 4.12 20.09 -0.61
C GLU A 108 4.93 20.81 -1.70
N GLU A 109 6.02 21.49 -1.32
CA GLU A 109 6.92 22.14 -2.27
C GLU A 109 7.73 21.12 -3.05
N ALA A 110 8.17 20.03 -2.39
CA ALA A 110 8.85 18.91 -3.05
C ALA A 110 7.93 18.18 -4.04
N VAL A 111 6.69 17.86 -3.63
CA VAL A 111 5.69 17.25 -4.54
C VAL A 111 5.40 18.16 -5.72
N ARG A 112 5.19 19.46 -5.49
CA ARG A 112 4.95 20.44 -6.56
C ARG A 112 6.11 20.48 -7.55
N ALA A 113 7.36 20.53 -7.07
CA ALA A 113 8.54 20.54 -7.93
C ALA A 113 8.62 19.28 -8.81
N VAL A 114 8.31 18.11 -8.26
CA VAL A 114 8.23 16.86 -9.03
C VAL A 114 7.10 16.91 -10.06
N TYR A 115 5.92 17.40 -9.70
CA TYR A 115 4.79 17.47 -10.64
C TYR A 115 5.07 18.43 -11.79
N GLU A 116 5.62 19.61 -11.51
CA GLU A 116 6.04 20.57 -12.55
C GLU A 116 7.08 19.94 -13.48
N HIS A 117 8.02 19.17 -12.92
CA HIS A 117 9.01 18.44 -13.71
C HIS A 117 8.35 17.40 -14.62
N LEU A 118 7.46 16.56 -14.11
CA LEU A 118 6.76 15.54 -14.90
C LEU A 118 5.94 16.17 -16.04
N VAL A 119 5.19 17.24 -15.74
CA VAL A 119 4.42 17.98 -16.76
C VAL A 119 5.34 18.54 -17.85
N SER A 120 6.51 19.08 -17.48
CA SER A 120 7.50 19.56 -18.45
C SER A 120 8.07 18.44 -19.35
N HIS A 121 7.99 17.19 -18.90
CA HIS A 121 8.40 15.99 -19.64
C HIS A 121 7.23 15.28 -20.35
N GLY A 122 6.06 15.90 -20.43
CA GLY A 122 4.94 15.44 -21.24
C GLY A 122 3.85 14.69 -20.49
N TRP A 123 3.92 14.63 -19.16
CA TRP A 123 2.81 14.15 -18.35
C TRP A 123 1.63 15.12 -18.41
N ARG A 124 0.42 14.58 -18.34
CA ARG A 124 -0.83 15.34 -18.43
C ARG A 124 -1.57 15.29 -17.09
N GLN A 125 -2.23 16.38 -16.73
CA GLN A 125 -3.12 16.40 -15.57
C GLN A 125 -4.45 15.74 -15.95
N GLU A 126 -4.87 14.77 -15.15
CA GLU A 126 -6.22 14.22 -15.20
C GLU A 126 -7.15 15.16 -14.43
N ILE A 127 -8.08 15.79 -15.15
CA ILE A 127 -9.02 16.74 -14.58
C ILE A 127 -10.11 15.95 -13.82
N PRO A 128 -10.28 16.21 -12.51
CA PRO A 128 -11.29 15.52 -11.72
C PRO A 128 -12.71 15.85 -12.20
N PRO A 129 -13.68 14.94 -11.98
CA PRO A 129 -15.06 15.18 -12.37
C PRO A 129 -15.63 16.42 -11.66
N GLY A 130 -15.98 17.45 -12.44
CA GLY A 130 -16.56 18.69 -11.95
C GLY A 130 -15.67 19.93 -12.06
N ALA A 131 -14.38 19.76 -12.38
CA ALA A 131 -13.52 20.86 -12.84
C ALA A 131 -13.67 21.03 -14.37
N GLU A 132 -13.65 22.27 -14.86
CA GLU A 132 -13.84 22.58 -16.28
C GLU A 132 -12.49 22.67 -17.02
N SER A 133 -11.43 23.07 -16.31
CA SER A 133 -10.07 23.17 -16.84
C SER A 133 -9.01 22.88 -15.77
N GLU A 134 -7.76 22.65 -16.22
CA GLU A 134 -6.61 22.41 -15.34
C GLU A 134 -6.29 23.62 -14.43
N GLU A 135 -6.70 24.82 -14.81
CA GLU A 135 -6.51 26.05 -14.01
C GLU A 135 -7.45 26.15 -12.81
N ASP A 136 -8.49 25.30 -12.75
CA ASP A 136 -9.44 25.26 -11.63
C ASP A 136 -8.96 24.40 -10.45
N VAL A 137 -7.88 23.63 -10.62
CA VAL A 137 -7.39 22.65 -9.64
C VAL A 137 -5.90 22.89 -9.37
N GLU A 138 -5.49 22.85 -8.11
CA GLU A 138 -4.06 22.92 -7.78
C GLU A 138 -3.34 21.67 -8.30
N LEU A 139 -2.16 21.86 -8.89
CA LEU A 139 -1.40 20.78 -9.52
C LEU A 139 -1.20 19.56 -8.58
N ILE A 140 -0.90 19.81 -7.30
CA ILE A 140 -0.68 18.75 -6.30
C ILE A 140 -1.96 17.97 -5.93
N ASP A 141 -3.14 18.53 -6.19
CA ASP A 141 -4.44 17.90 -5.96
C ASP A 141 -4.93 17.09 -7.18
N THR A 142 -4.14 17.06 -8.27
CA THR A 142 -4.45 16.31 -9.48
C THR A 142 -3.75 14.95 -9.53
N VAL A 143 -4.21 14.08 -10.43
CA VAL A 143 -3.49 12.87 -10.81
C VAL A 143 -2.76 13.17 -12.12
N LEU A 144 -1.48 12.85 -12.23
CA LEU A 144 -0.74 12.93 -13.48
C LEU A 144 -0.76 11.60 -14.23
N THR A 145 -0.77 11.65 -15.55
CA THR A 145 -0.70 10.47 -16.42
C THR A 145 0.24 10.66 -17.60
N ASP A 146 0.90 9.57 -18.01
CA ASP A 146 1.64 9.45 -19.28
C ASP A 146 0.96 8.50 -20.29
N ASP A 147 -0.35 8.24 -20.11
CA ASP A 147 -1.18 7.21 -20.76
C ASP A 147 -1.01 5.79 -20.22
N THR A 148 0.10 5.48 -19.55
CA THR A 148 0.42 4.12 -19.07
C THR A 148 0.54 4.03 -17.56
N THR A 149 0.97 5.11 -16.93
CA THR A 149 1.25 5.25 -15.51
C THR A 149 0.42 6.40 -14.96
N LEU A 150 -0.12 6.20 -13.77
CA LEU A 150 -0.78 7.23 -12.97
C LEU A 150 0.11 7.57 -11.78
N VAL A 151 0.20 8.86 -11.47
CA VAL A 151 0.90 9.39 -10.30
C VAL A 151 -0.05 10.29 -9.53
N ALA A 152 -0.18 10.03 -8.23
CA ALA A 152 -1.00 10.85 -7.33
C ALA A 152 -0.22 11.17 -6.06
N ASP A 153 -0.46 12.34 -5.46
CA ASP A 153 0.09 12.68 -4.16
C ASP A 153 -0.63 11.83 -3.08
N SER A 154 0.16 11.23 -2.20
CA SER A 154 -0.30 10.45 -1.05
C SER A 154 0.39 10.90 0.24
N THR A 155 0.98 12.10 0.23
CA THR A 155 1.59 12.74 1.39
C THR A 155 0.56 12.90 2.49
N ALA A 156 0.91 12.47 3.70
CA ALA A 156 0.02 12.62 4.85
C ALA A 156 -0.06 14.10 5.26
N SER A 157 -1.25 14.58 5.64
CA SER A 157 -1.45 15.98 6.04
C SER A 157 -0.90 16.32 7.44
N GLU A 158 0.03 15.54 7.98
CA GLU A 158 0.58 15.71 9.32
C GLU A 158 1.91 16.47 9.30
N PRO A 159 2.23 17.28 10.33
CA PRO A 159 3.47 18.04 10.36
C PRO A 159 4.69 17.11 10.34
N GLY A 160 5.59 17.32 9.39
CA GLY A 160 6.80 16.50 9.21
C GLY A 160 6.54 15.18 8.49
N ALA A 161 5.40 15.01 7.82
CA ALA A 161 5.20 13.91 6.90
C ALA A 161 6.25 13.92 5.79
N LEU A 162 6.70 12.74 5.37
CA LEU A 162 7.51 12.62 4.17
C LEU A 162 6.60 12.77 2.94
N PRO A 163 7.05 13.46 1.89
CA PRO A 163 6.31 13.51 0.64
C PRO A 163 6.35 12.16 -0.06
N VAL A 164 5.17 11.64 -0.38
CA VAL A 164 5.00 10.31 -0.96
C VAL A 164 4.10 10.38 -2.18
N LEU A 165 4.59 9.82 -3.28
CA LEU A 165 3.83 9.60 -4.50
C LEU A 165 3.29 8.18 -4.54
N MET A 166 2.07 8.05 -5.04
CA MET A 166 1.44 6.77 -5.35
C MET A 166 1.49 6.54 -6.86
N LEU A 167 2.14 5.47 -7.29
CA LEU A 167 2.26 5.06 -8.69
C LEU A 167 1.35 3.88 -8.98
N GLY A 168 0.52 4.00 -10.00
CA GLY A 168 -0.38 2.94 -10.45
C GLY A 168 -0.35 2.78 -11.96
N ASN A 169 -0.92 1.69 -12.47
CA ASN A 169 -1.19 1.58 -13.90
C ASN A 169 -2.36 2.49 -14.28
N ALA A 170 -2.22 3.26 -15.36
CA ALA A 170 -3.38 3.84 -16.03
C ALA A 170 -4.21 2.66 -16.53
N GLY A 171 -5.42 2.48 -15.99
CA GLY A 171 -6.24 1.34 -16.35
C GLY A 171 -6.40 1.30 -17.87
N ASN A 172 -6.10 0.17 -18.51
CA ASN A 172 -6.48 -0.04 -19.90
C ASN A 172 -7.99 0.27 -19.98
N PRO A 173 -8.47 1.09 -20.94
CA PRO A 173 -9.88 1.07 -21.26
C PRO A 173 -10.23 -0.40 -21.52
N ALA A 174 -11.20 -0.91 -20.76
CA ALA A 174 -11.66 -2.27 -20.90
C ALA A 174 -11.95 -2.54 -22.39
N ASP A 175 -11.23 -3.51 -22.99
CA ASP A 175 -11.61 -4.09 -24.27
C ASP A 175 -12.94 -4.87 -24.15
#